data_AF-A0A426D9Q4-F1
#
_entry.id   AF-A0A426D9Q4-F1
#
_cell.length_a   1.000
_cell.length_b   1.000
_cell.length_c   1.000
_cell.angle_alpha   90.00
_cell.angle_beta   90.00
_cell.angle_gamma   90.00
#
_symmetry.space_group_name_H-M   'P 1'
#
loop_
_entity.id
_entity.type
_entity.pdbx_description
1 polymer ?
#
loop_
_entity_poly.entity_id
_entity_poly.type
_entity_poly.pdbx_seq_one_letter_code
_entity_poly.pdbx_strand_id
1 'polypeptide(L)'
;MMTKKRFWTLSNSFATLLLIVGTVVALWALATSFGTITSVDAVVTAAGLWLVGVIFLHPAPISVLIPVIGLVSLGAGYASYYSSPHSLLGALIAVVITALIVSYGLSLRKTIRQRHSKWY
;
A
#
# COMPACT_ATOMS: atom_id res chain seq x y z
N MET A 1 13.10 -20.52 29.74
CA MET A 1 13.06 -19.75 28.47
C MET A 1 11.63 -19.23 28.28
N MET A 2 11.39 -17.99 28.69
CA MET A 2 10.04 -17.42 28.81
C MET A 2 9.55 -17.02 27.41
N THR A 3 8.59 -17.77 26.86
CA THR A 3 7.97 -17.44 25.57
C THR A 3 7.28 -16.08 25.70
N LYS A 4 7.89 -15.03 25.15
CA LYS A 4 7.23 -13.72 24.99
C LYS A 4 5.99 -13.94 24.13
N LYS A 5 4.82 -14.11 24.76
CA LYS A 5 3.53 -14.03 24.08
C LYS A 5 3.46 -12.63 23.50
N ARG A 6 3.79 -12.53 22.21
CA ARG A 6 3.68 -11.29 21.44
C ARG A 6 2.18 -11.01 21.38
N PHE A 7 1.67 -10.22 22.33
CA PHE A 7 0.30 -9.73 22.31
C PHE A 7 0.17 -8.82 21.10
N TRP A 8 -0.16 -9.41 19.95
CA TRP A 8 -0.57 -8.67 18.78
C TRP A 8 -1.88 -7.98 19.13
N THR A 9 -1.90 -6.65 19.07
CA THR A 9 -3.15 -5.92 19.16
C THR A 9 -4.04 -6.34 17.99
N LEU A 10 -5.36 -6.45 18.22
CA LEU A 10 -6.31 -6.85 17.18
C LEU A 10 -6.12 -6.04 15.88
N SER A 11 -5.80 -4.75 16.03
CA SER A 11 -5.44 -3.83 14.95
C SER A 11 -4.24 -4.30 14.13
N ASN A 12 -3.18 -4.80 14.78
CA ASN A 12 -1.97 -5.23 14.10
C ASN A 12 -2.22 -6.53 13.31
N SER A 13 -3.01 -7.45 13.86
CA SER A 13 -3.40 -8.69 13.19
C SER A 13 -4.27 -8.41 11.96
N PHE A 14 -5.23 -7.48 12.10
CA PHE A 14 -6.08 -7.01 11.01
C PHE A 14 -5.27 -6.32 9.91
N ALA A 15 -4.32 -5.46 10.30
CA ALA A 15 -3.39 -4.82 9.37
C ALA A 15 -2.56 -5.85 8.57
N THR A 16 -2.03 -6.88 9.23
CA THR A 16 -1.31 -7.94 8.51
C THR A 16 -2.18 -8.76 7.59
N LEU A 17 -3.43 -9.05 8.00
CA LEU A 17 -4.39 -9.74 7.13
C LEU A 17 -4.67 -8.92 5.87
N LEU A 18 -4.94 -7.61 6.02
CA LEU A 18 -5.12 -6.69 4.89
C LEU A 18 -3.92 -6.68 3.94
N LEU A 19 -2.70 -6.64 4.51
CA LEU A 19 -1.48 -6.69 3.70
C LEU A 19 -1.38 -8.01 2.93
N ILE A 20 -1.57 -9.15 3.60
CA ILE A 20 -1.49 -10.48 2.97
C ILE A 20 -2.57 -10.63 1.89
N VAL A 21 -3.81 -10.27 2.19
CA VAL A 21 -4.93 -10.36 1.24
C VAL A 21 -4.65 -9.48 0.03
N GLY A 22 -4.18 -8.24 0.21
CA GLY A 22 -3.78 -7.38 -0.90
C GLY A 22 -2.70 -8.03 -1.78
N THR A 23 -1.69 -8.65 -1.18
CA THR A 23 -0.61 -9.31 -1.93
C THR A 23 -1.10 -10.53 -2.69
N VAL A 24 -1.95 -11.36 -2.07
CA VAL A 24 -2.53 -12.55 -2.72
C VAL A 24 -3.43 -12.14 -3.88
N VAL A 25 -4.29 -11.13 -3.70
CA VAL A 25 -5.17 -10.62 -4.75
C VAL A 25 -4.36 -10.08 -5.93
N ALA A 26 -3.32 -9.28 -5.67
CA ALA A 26 -2.46 -8.75 -6.72
C ALA A 26 -1.74 -9.87 -7.48
N LEU A 27 -1.10 -10.80 -6.77
CA LEU A 27 -0.38 -11.92 -7.39
C LEU A 27 -1.31 -12.84 -8.19
N TRP A 28 -2.48 -13.15 -7.65
CA TRP A 28 -3.49 -13.96 -8.33
C TRP A 28 -3.97 -13.26 -9.60
N ALA A 29 -4.34 -11.99 -9.52
CA ALA A 29 -4.82 -11.21 -10.66
C ALA A 29 -3.75 -11.05 -11.76
N LEU A 30 -2.48 -10.90 -11.39
CA LEU A 30 -1.37 -10.88 -12.34
C LEU A 30 -1.13 -12.26 -12.96
N ALA A 31 -1.28 -13.34 -12.19
CA ALA A 31 -1.05 -14.70 -12.67
C ALA A 31 -2.16 -15.21 -13.60
N THR A 32 -3.43 -14.87 -13.33
CA THR A 32 -4.56 -15.43 -14.08
C THR A 32 -5.00 -14.60 -15.28
N SER A 33 -4.85 -13.28 -15.24
CA SER A 33 -5.52 -12.40 -16.21
C SER A 33 -4.72 -11.13 -16.51
N PHE A 34 -3.41 -11.27 -16.68
CA PHE A 34 -2.52 -10.15 -16.95
C PHE A 34 -3.00 -9.29 -18.13
N GLY A 35 -3.05 -7.97 -17.94
CA GLY A 35 -3.42 -6.98 -18.94
C GLY A 35 -4.92 -6.87 -19.24
N THR A 36 -5.78 -7.57 -18.50
CA THR A 36 -7.25 -7.42 -18.61
C THR A 36 -7.76 -6.35 -17.64
N ILE A 37 -8.93 -5.78 -17.96
CA ILE A 37 -9.61 -4.78 -17.11
C ILE A 37 -9.86 -5.33 -15.69
N THR A 38 -10.23 -6.61 -15.58
CA THR A 38 -10.47 -7.27 -14.28
C THR A 38 -9.20 -7.39 -13.44
N SER A 39 -8.05 -7.58 -14.07
CA SER A 39 -6.74 -7.58 -13.38
C SER A 39 -6.36 -6.19 -12.91
N VAL A 40 -6.65 -5.15 -13.69
CA VAL A 40 -6.44 -3.75 -13.29
C VAL A 40 -7.26 -3.40 -12.05
N ASP A 41 -8.56 -3.70 -12.06
CA ASP A 41 -9.43 -3.43 -10.90
C ASP A 41 -8.97 -4.18 -9.65
N ALA A 42 -8.52 -5.43 -9.81
CA ALA A 42 -7.98 -6.22 -8.71
C ALA A 42 -6.68 -5.62 -8.13
N VAL A 43 -5.78 -5.11 -8.97
CA VAL A 43 -4.53 -4.45 -8.54
C VAL A 43 -4.81 -3.12 -7.83
N VAL A 44 -5.78 -2.34 -8.32
CA VAL A 44 -6.22 -1.11 -7.65
C VAL A 44 -6.85 -1.41 -6.29
N THR A 45 -7.67 -2.45 -6.22
CA THR A 45 -8.27 -2.92 -4.96
C THR A 45 -7.20 -3.38 -3.98
N ALA A 46 -6.20 -4.15 -4.45
CA ALA A 46 -5.06 -4.55 -3.65
C ALA A 46 -4.24 -3.35 -3.13
N ALA A 47 -4.05 -2.32 -3.97
CA ALA A 47 -3.40 -1.08 -3.55
C ALA A 47 -4.17 -0.36 -2.43
N GLY A 48 -5.49 -0.32 -2.51
CA GLY A 48 -6.35 0.17 -1.43
C GLY A 48 -6.18 -0.63 -0.14
N LEU A 49 -6.19 -1.97 -0.23
CA LEU A 49 -5.99 -2.85 0.93
C LEU A 49 -4.62 -2.65 1.58
N TRP A 50 -3.56 -2.45 0.80
CA TRP A 50 -2.23 -2.16 1.34
C TRP A 50 -2.18 -0.84 2.11
N LEU A 51 -2.81 0.22 1.59
CA LEU A 51 -2.90 1.51 2.28
C LEU A 51 -3.67 1.39 3.60
N VAL A 52 -4.83 0.72 3.59
CA VAL A 52 -5.62 0.50 4.80
C VAL A 52 -4.83 -0.34 5.81
N GLY A 53 -4.14 -1.39 5.34
CA GLY A 53 -3.24 -2.19 6.17
C GLY A 53 -2.19 -1.33 6.87
N VAL A 54 -1.50 -0.44 6.15
CA VAL A 54 -0.50 0.47 6.74
C VAL A 54 -1.11 1.48 7.72
N ILE A 55 -2.35 1.93 7.50
CA ILE A 55 -3.04 2.84 8.43
C ILE A 55 -3.30 2.16 9.77
N PHE A 56 -3.77 0.91 9.75
CA PHE A 56 -4.07 0.10 10.94
C PHE A 56 -2.82 -0.46 11.63
N LEU A 57 -1.70 -0.56 10.92
CA LEU A 57 -0.42 -1.01 11.48
C LEU A 57 0.22 0.13 12.29
N HIS A 58 0.06 0.07 13.61
CA HIS A 58 0.55 1.10 14.53
C HIS A 58 1.47 0.51 15.60
N PRO A 59 2.76 0.95 15.69
CA PRO A 59 3.52 1.77 14.73
C PRO A 59 3.96 0.96 13.49
N ALA A 60 3.72 1.50 12.30
CA ALA A 60 4.19 0.88 11.05
C ALA A 60 5.73 0.99 10.95
N PRO A 61 6.47 -0.13 10.91
CA PRO A 61 7.90 -0.08 10.71
C PRO A 61 8.21 0.41 9.29
N ILE A 62 9.27 1.20 9.15
CA ILE A 62 9.73 1.77 7.87
C ILE A 62 9.96 0.66 6.84
N SER A 63 10.43 -0.51 7.28
CA SER A 63 10.64 -1.70 6.44
C SER A 63 9.37 -2.24 5.76
N VAL A 64 8.17 -1.96 6.28
CA VAL A 64 6.89 -2.33 5.64
C VAL A 64 6.31 -1.16 4.85
N LEU A 65 6.56 0.07 5.31
CA LEU A 65 6.03 1.28 4.69
C LEU A 65 6.63 1.54 3.30
N ILE A 66 7.95 1.43 3.17
CA ILE A 66 8.66 1.60 1.88
C ILE A 66 8.16 0.63 0.79
N PRO A 67 8.11 -0.71 1.02
CA PRO A 67 7.63 -1.62 -0.01
C PRO A 67 6.15 -1.43 -0.34
N VAL A 68 5.30 -1.06 0.63
CA VAL A 68 3.89 -0.76 0.34
C VAL A 68 3.76 0.46 -0.57
N ILE A 69 4.53 1.53 -0.35
CA ILE A 69 4.53 2.70 -1.25
C ILE A 69 4.94 2.27 -2.66
N GLY A 70 5.99 1.46 -2.78
CA GLY A 70 6.44 0.94 -4.07
C GLY A 70 5.37 0.10 -4.78
N LEU A 71 4.74 -0.83 -4.06
CA LEU A 71 3.68 -1.70 -4.60
C LEU A 71 2.44 -0.93 -5.03
N VAL A 72 1.99 0.04 -4.22
CA VAL A 72 0.85 0.92 -4.55
C VAL A 72 1.16 1.78 -5.77
N SER A 73 2.36 2.34 -5.84
CA SER A 73 2.81 3.16 -6.96
C SER A 73 2.92 2.34 -8.26
N LEU A 74 3.49 1.14 -8.20
CA LEU A 74 3.54 0.20 -9.32
C LEU A 74 2.14 -0.22 -9.77
N GLY A 75 1.23 -0.48 -8.81
CA GLY A 75 -0.15 -0.82 -9.11
C GLY A 75 -0.90 0.30 -9.84
N ALA A 76 -0.69 1.55 -9.43
CA ALA A 76 -1.25 2.71 -10.12
C ALA A 76 -0.69 2.90 -11.53
N GLY A 77 0.61 2.65 -11.71
CA GLY A 77 1.25 2.62 -13.03
C GLY A 77 0.67 1.55 -13.96
N TYR A 78 0.51 0.34 -13.44
CA TYR A 78 -0.09 -0.78 -14.17
C TYR A 78 -1.53 -0.46 -14.59
N ALA A 79 -2.34 0.08 -13.65
CA ALA A 79 -3.70 0.50 -13.95
C ALA A 79 -3.75 1.58 -15.03
N SER A 80 -2.90 2.60 -14.92
CA SER A 80 -2.82 3.67 -15.91
C SER A 80 -2.39 3.16 -17.30
N TYR A 81 -1.47 2.20 -17.36
CA TYR A 81 -0.99 1.64 -18.63
C TYR A 81 -2.05 0.84 -19.38
N TYR A 82 -2.87 0.06 -18.66
CA TYR A 82 -3.88 -0.81 -19.26
C TYR A 82 -5.28 -0.16 -19.38
N SER A 83 -5.56 0.92 -18.66
CA SER A 83 -6.84 1.67 -18.78
C SER A 83 -6.82 2.81 -19.81
N SER A 84 -5.64 3.28 -20.25
CA SER A 84 -5.45 4.35 -21.25
C SER A 84 -4.80 3.80 -22.52
N PRO A 85 -4.67 4.57 -23.62
CA PRO A 85 -4.00 4.12 -24.85
C PRO A 85 -2.51 3.84 -24.60
N HIS A 86 -2.20 2.69 -24.00
CA HIS A 86 -0.89 2.06 -23.74
C HIS A 86 0.32 3.00 -23.67
N SER A 87 0.16 4.15 -23.00
CA SER A 87 1.16 5.19 -22.97
C SER A 87 2.08 4.93 -21.80
N LEU A 88 3.30 4.46 -22.09
CA LEU A 88 4.35 4.26 -21.10
C LEU A 88 4.64 5.54 -20.30
N LEU A 89 4.55 6.69 -20.95
CA LEU A 89 4.77 7.99 -20.33
C LEU A 89 3.66 8.31 -19.31
N GLY A 90 2.40 8.05 -19.68
CA GLY A 90 1.26 8.18 -18.76
C GLY A 90 1.38 7.27 -17.54
N ALA A 91 1.80 6.02 -17.75
CA ALA A 91 2.04 5.07 -16.67
C ALA A 91 3.15 5.53 -15.72
N LEU A 92 4.28 6.01 -16.25
CA LEU A 92 5.38 6.55 -15.44
C LEU A 92 4.95 7.77 -14.63
N ILE A 93 4.17 8.67 -15.23
CA ILE A 93 3.62 9.83 -14.51
C ILE A 93 2.71 9.36 -13.37
N ALA A 94 1.82 8.40 -13.62
CA ALA A 94 0.94 7.85 -12.59
C ALA A 94 1.74 7.24 -11.43
N VAL A 95 2.77 6.42 -11.71
CA VAL A 95 3.68 5.86 -10.70
C VAL A 95 4.27 6.98 -9.83
N VAL A 96 4.86 8.00 -10.46
CA VAL A 96 5.53 9.11 -9.76
C VAL A 96 4.55 9.92 -8.92
N ILE A 97 3.40 10.30 -9.47
CA ILE A 97 2.38 11.08 -8.76
C ILE A 97 1.85 10.30 -7.56
N THR A 98 1.50 9.02 -7.73
CA THR A 98 1.02 8.18 -6.64
C THR A 98 2.09 8.00 -5.55
N ALA A 99 3.35 7.80 -5.91
CA ALA A 99 4.44 7.70 -4.95
C ALA A 99 4.60 8.99 -4.13
N LEU A 100 4.52 10.15 -4.78
CA LEU A 100 4.61 11.46 -4.13
C LEU A 100 3.44 11.68 -3.15
N ILE A 101 2.19 11.42 -3.58
CA ILE A 101 1.00 11.61 -2.75
C ILE A 101 1.05 10.70 -1.51
N VAL A 102 1.34 9.42 -1.68
CA VAL A 102 1.37 8.45 -0.56
C VAL A 102 2.51 8.79 0.40
N SER A 103 3.70 9.11 -0.12
CA SER A 103 4.85 9.49 0.71
C SER A 103 4.58 10.77 1.51
N TYR A 104 3.94 11.75 0.88
CA TYR A 104 3.56 13.01 1.52
C TYR A 104 2.51 12.78 2.62
N GLY A 105 1.44 12.02 2.35
CA GLY A 105 0.38 11.75 3.32
C GLY A 105 0.89 11.05 4.58
N LEU A 106 1.80 10.09 4.42
CA LEU A 106 2.43 9.38 5.55
C LEU A 106 3.40 10.28 6.33
N SER A 107 4.13 11.16 5.65
CA SER A 107 5.02 12.14 6.27
C SER A 107 4.24 13.20 7.07
N LEU A 108 3.10 13.65 6.54
CA LEU A 108 2.22 14.61 7.20
C LEU A 108 1.65 14.03 8.51
N ARG A 109 1.22 12.76 8.47
CA ARG A 109 0.75 12.03 9.66
C ARG A 109 1.82 11.98 10.75
N LYS A 110 3.08 11.72 10.38
CA LYS A 110 4.21 11.69 11.33
C LYS A 110 4.45 13.08 11.93
N THR A 111 4.42 14.13 11.12
CA THR A 111 4.63 15.52 11.54
C THR A 111 3.53 16.02 12.48
N ILE A 112 2.25 15.72 12.20
CA ILE A 112 1.12 16.08 13.07
C ILE A 112 1.27 15.42 14.44
N ARG A 113 1.60 14.12 14.48
CA ARG A 113 1.79 13.38 15.74
C ARG A 113 2.97 13.93 16.55
N GLN A 114 4.07 14.28 15.90
CA GLN A 114 5.23 14.89 16.56
C GLN A 114 4.92 16.28 17.12
N ARG A 115 4.11 17.08 16.41
CA ARG A 115 3.66 18.37 16.94
C ARG A 115 2.74 18.20 18.15
N HIS A 116 1.78 17.28 18.11
CA HIS A 116 0.88 17.01 19.24
C HIS A 116 1.62 16.56 20.51
N SER A 117 2.74 15.82 20.36
CA SER A 117 3.58 15.39 21.48
C SER A 117 4.44 16.50 22.11
N LYS A 118 4.62 17.65 21.43
CA LYS A 118 5.40 18.79 21.96
C LYS A 118 4.52 19.82 22.68
N TRP A 119 3.20 19.64 22.66
CA TRP A 119 2.24 20.48 23.37
C TRP A 119 1.95 19.98 24.81
N TYR A 120 2.44 18.79 25.16
CA TYR A 120 2.51 18.25 26.52
C TYR A 120 3.98 18.15 26.93
#